data_AF-A0AAW9D0A5-F1
#
_entry.id   AF-A0AAW9D0A5-F1
#
_cell.length_a   1.000
_cell.length_b   1.000
_cell.length_c   1.000
_cell.angle_alpha   90.00
_cell.angle_beta   90.00
_cell.angle_gamma   90.00
#
_symmetry.space_group_name_H-M   'P 1'
#
loop_
_entity.id
_entity.type
_entity.pdbx_description
1 polymer ?
#
loop_
_entity_poly.entity_id
_entity_poly.type
_entity_poly.pdbx_seq_one_letter_code
_entity_poly.pdbx_strand_id
1 'polypeptide(L)'
;MASILKTCDSPADLGPSTRAEEYIKDFPNKGGRFREDLYHRLCVLRLDIPALRARGKDIEILAHRALYKFGGDGARQIRGFTSCAIEAMYRDSWPGNVRELINRIRRAIVLSDSCLISAADLDLA
;
A
#
# COMPACT_ATOMS: atom_id res chain seq x y z
N MET A 1 -4.38 -8.76 21.22
CA MET A 1 -3.00 -8.36 20.85
C MET A 1 -2.34 -9.57 20.21
N ALA A 2 -2.67 -9.84 18.94
CA ALA A 2 -2.22 -11.06 18.28
C ALA A 2 -0.76 -10.90 17.80
N SER A 3 0.03 -11.93 18.05
CA SER A 3 1.46 -12.01 17.76
C SER A 3 1.71 -11.89 16.25
N ILE A 4 2.32 -10.79 15.80
CA ILE A 4 2.76 -10.57 14.41
C ILE A 4 4.24 -10.95 14.24
N LEU A 5 4.95 -11.27 15.33
CA LEU A 5 6.34 -11.67 15.28
C LEU A 5 6.41 -13.20 15.34
N LYS A 6 6.54 -13.81 14.16
CA LYS A 6 6.95 -15.21 14.05
C LYS A 6 8.46 -15.21 13.80
N THR A 7 9.24 -15.43 14.86
CA THR A 7 10.67 -15.70 14.76
C THR A 7 10.83 -17.02 14.01
N CYS A 8 11.58 -17.04 12.91
CA CYS A 8 11.92 -18.25 12.18
C CYS A 8 13.29 -18.73 12.65
N ASP A 9 13.32 -19.78 13.46
CA ASP A 9 14.57 -20.35 13.98
C ASP A 9 15.11 -21.47 13.07
N SER A 10 14.33 -21.96 12.09
CA SER A 10 14.74 -23.00 11.14
C SER A 10 14.08 -22.88 9.75
N PRO A 11 14.77 -23.25 8.65
CA PRO A 11 14.21 -23.27 7.30
C PRO A 11 13.03 -24.25 7.11
N ALA A 12 12.77 -25.16 8.06
CA ALA A 12 11.62 -26.07 8.03
C ALA A 12 10.32 -25.45 8.57
N ASP A 13 10.38 -24.28 9.24
CA ASP A 13 9.20 -23.58 9.80
C ASP A 13 8.41 -22.78 8.75
N LEU A 14 8.90 -22.80 7.52
CA LEU A 14 8.32 -22.14 6.35
C LEU A 14 7.09 -22.92 5.88
N GLY A 15 5.93 -22.59 6.46
CA GLY A 15 4.65 -23.08 5.94
C GLY A 15 4.33 -22.53 4.54
N PRO A 16 3.46 -23.19 3.76
CA PRO A 16 3.14 -22.86 2.37
C PRO A 16 2.32 -21.56 2.17
N SER A 17 2.28 -20.71 3.20
CA SER A 17 1.58 -19.44 3.17
C SER A 17 2.35 -18.46 2.32
N THR A 18 1.84 -18.27 1.10
CA THR A 18 1.99 -17.05 0.31
C THR A 18 3.34 -16.90 -0.37
N ARG A 19 3.49 -17.46 -1.58
CA ARG A 19 4.17 -16.98 -2.82
C ARG A 19 5.45 -16.10 -2.76
N ALA A 20 5.98 -15.76 -1.60
CA ALA A 20 7.10 -14.86 -1.38
C ALA A 20 8.44 -15.59 -1.43
N GLU A 21 8.45 -16.92 -1.29
CA GLU A 21 9.64 -17.73 -1.62
C GLU A 21 10.07 -17.54 -3.09
N GLU A 22 9.10 -17.27 -3.97
CA GLU A 22 9.32 -16.92 -5.37
C GLU A 22 9.97 -15.53 -5.49
N TYR A 23 9.53 -14.55 -4.68
CA TYR A 23 9.94 -13.15 -4.84
C TYR A 23 11.40 -12.83 -4.51
N ILE A 24 12.04 -13.57 -3.59
CA ILE A 24 13.45 -13.32 -3.27
C ILE A 24 14.38 -14.22 -4.11
N LYS A 25 13.91 -15.42 -4.51
CA LYS A 25 14.67 -16.27 -5.46
C LYS A 25 14.78 -15.65 -6.84
N ASP A 26 13.79 -14.87 -7.26
CA ASP A 26 13.73 -14.25 -8.60
C ASP A 26 14.34 -12.85 -8.71
N PHE A 27 15.10 -12.37 -7.71
CA PHE A 27 15.90 -11.14 -7.93
C PHE A 27 16.83 -11.38 -9.13
N PRO A 28 16.58 -10.76 -10.30
CA PRO A 28 17.32 -11.10 -11.49
C PRO A 28 18.74 -10.59 -11.29
N ASN A 29 19.69 -11.52 -11.33
CA ASN A 29 21.12 -11.26 -11.43
C ASN A 29 21.41 -10.47 -12.72
N LYS A 30 21.09 -9.18 -12.74
CA LYS A 30 21.68 -8.23 -13.69
C LYS A 30 22.86 -7.53 -12.99
N GLY A 31 23.93 -8.29 -12.76
CA GLY A 31 25.27 -7.72 -12.58
C GLY A 31 25.80 -7.53 -11.15
N GLY A 32 25.16 -8.03 -10.09
CA GLY A 32 25.72 -7.93 -8.73
C GLY A 32 25.14 -8.98 -7.80
N ARG A 33 25.92 -10.03 -7.51
CA ARG A 33 25.51 -11.14 -6.63
C ARG A 33 25.19 -10.59 -5.23
N PHE A 34 23.94 -10.71 -4.78
CA PHE A 34 23.59 -10.43 -3.39
C PHE A 34 24.33 -11.46 -2.51
N ARG A 35 25.09 -11.00 -1.51
CA ARG A 35 25.87 -11.93 -0.69
C ARG A 35 24.94 -12.74 0.21
N GLU A 36 25.17 -14.06 0.23
CA GLU A 36 24.39 -15.03 0.99
C GLU A 36 24.43 -14.76 2.51
N ASP A 37 25.57 -14.29 3.03
CA ASP A 37 25.71 -13.92 4.45
C ASP A 37 24.85 -12.70 4.83
N LEU A 38 24.62 -11.79 3.89
CA LEU A 38 23.73 -10.64 4.08
C LEU A 38 22.25 -11.08 4.08
N TYR A 39 21.89 -12.06 3.25
CA TYR A 39 20.54 -12.64 3.20
C TYR A 39 20.15 -13.24 4.56
N HIS A 40 21.04 -14.03 5.17
CA HIS A 40 20.79 -14.63 6.49
C HIS A 40 20.71 -13.61 7.63
N ARG A 41 21.40 -12.47 7.52
CA ARG A 41 21.31 -11.39 8.53
C ARG A 41 20.10 -10.49 8.38
N LEU A 42 19.62 -10.30 7.14
CA LEU A 42 18.47 -9.45 6.87
C LEU A 42 17.13 -10.18 7.03
N CYS A 43 17.10 -11.51 6.83
CA CYS A 43 15.87 -12.31 6.88
C CYS A 43 15.55 -12.91 8.27
N VAL A 44 16.12 -12.38 9.35
CA VAL A 44 15.87 -12.90 10.72
C VAL A 44 14.40 -12.67 11.16
N LEU A 45 13.74 -11.64 10.63
CA LEU A 45 12.34 -11.33 10.92
C LEU A 45 11.57 -11.12 9.62
N ARG A 46 10.60 -12.00 9.34
CA ARG A 46 9.66 -11.82 8.22
C ARG A 46 8.45 -11.03 8.71
N LEU A 47 8.19 -9.89 8.08
CA LEU A 47 6.99 -9.10 8.29
C LEU A 47 6.04 -9.32 7.11
N ASP A 48 4.96 -10.05 7.35
CA ASP A 48 3.90 -10.21 6.35
C ASP A 48 3.07 -8.93 6.30
N ILE A 49 3.30 -8.13 5.26
CA ILE A 49 2.58 -6.87 5.02
C ILE A 49 1.38 -7.19 4.14
N PRO A 50 0.14 -7.20 4.67
CA PRO A 50 -1.04 -7.47 3.86
C PRO A 50 -1.23 -6.36 2.82
N ALA A 51 -1.71 -6.75 1.64
CA ALA A 51 -2.11 -5.83 0.59
C ALA A 51 -3.18 -4.86 1.10
N LEU A 52 -3.23 -3.67 0.52
CA LEU A 52 -4.10 -2.58 0.98
C LEU A 52 -5.58 -3.00 1.03
N ARG A 53 -6.06 -3.75 0.04
CA ARG A 53 -7.44 -4.29 -0.01
C ARG A 53 -7.83 -5.17 1.18
N ALA A 54 -6.88 -5.87 1.78
CA ALA A 54 -7.14 -6.77 2.91
C ALA A 54 -7.22 -6.02 4.26
N ARG A 55 -6.91 -4.72 4.26
CA ARG A 55 -6.86 -3.89 5.47
C ARG A 55 -8.17 -3.17 5.78
N GLY A 56 -9.16 -3.23 4.88
CA GLY A 56 -10.48 -2.63 5.09
C GLY A 56 -10.38 -1.13 5.38
N LYS A 57 -10.76 -0.72 6.60
CA LYS A 57 -10.88 0.68 7.03
C LYS A 57 -9.58 1.49 6.97
N ASP A 58 -8.42 0.83 6.91
CA ASP A 58 -7.13 1.53 6.75
C ASP A 58 -7.06 2.34 5.44
N ILE A 59 -7.79 1.94 4.40
CA ILE A 59 -7.83 2.63 3.10
C ILE A 59 -8.27 4.08 3.30
N GLU A 60 -9.37 4.29 4.03
CA GLU A 60 -9.95 5.60 4.30
C GLU A 60 -9.02 6.44 5.19
N ILE A 61 -8.44 5.85 6.24
CA ILE A 61 -7.50 6.56 7.13
C ILE A 61 -6.27 7.04 6.35
N LEU A 62 -5.70 6.19 5.50
CA LEU A 62 -4.57 6.54 4.66
C LEU A 62 -4.94 7.59 3.62
N ALA A 63 -6.15 7.50 3.05
CA ALA A 63 -6.64 8.46 2.08
C ALA A 63 -6.81 9.85 2.69
N HIS A 64 -7.45 9.96 3.85
CA HIS A 64 -7.60 11.22 4.58
C HIS A 64 -6.25 11.79 5.03
N ARG A 65 -5.31 10.94 5.46
CA ARG A 65 -3.96 11.39 5.82
C ARG A 65 -3.20 11.91 4.60
N ALA A 66 -3.33 11.26 3.45
CA ALA A 66 -2.76 11.75 2.20
C ALA A 66 -3.40 13.07 1.79
N LEU A 67 -4.72 13.18 1.86
CA LEU A 67 -5.45 14.42 1.57
C LEU A 67 -4.98 15.56 2.46
N TYR A 68 -4.89 15.36 3.77
CA TYR A 68 -4.39 16.37 4.70
C TYR A 68 -2.94 16.77 4.41
N LYS A 69 -2.10 15.80 4.05
CA LYS A 69 -0.68 16.05 3.74
C LYS A 69 -0.47 16.83 2.45
N PHE A 70 -1.32 16.62 1.44
CA PHE A 70 -1.13 17.16 0.09
C PHE A 70 -2.14 18.25 -0.30
N GLY A 71 -3.21 18.43 0.46
CA GLY A 71 -4.27 19.41 0.21
C GLY A 71 -4.02 20.81 0.79
N GLY A 72 -2.78 21.12 1.22
CA GLY A 72 -2.42 22.38 1.89
C GLY A 72 -2.07 23.55 0.95
N ASP A 73 -2.37 24.77 1.43
CA ASP A 73 -2.11 26.15 0.95
C ASP A 73 -2.57 26.57 -0.46
N GLY A 74 -3.35 25.72 -1.15
CA GLY A 74 -4.06 26.13 -2.37
C GLY A 74 -5.32 26.96 -2.09
N ALA A 75 -5.72 27.81 -3.04
CA ALA A 75 -6.96 28.60 -2.96
C ALA A 75 -8.25 27.74 -2.86
N ARG A 76 -8.19 26.45 -3.20
CA ARG A 76 -9.28 25.49 -3.06
C ARG A 76 -9.00 24.54 -1.90
N GLN A 77 -9.74 24.70 -0.81
CA GLN A 77 -9.70 23.77 0.30
C GLN A 77 -10.59 22.56 0.01
N ILE A 78 -9.97 21.47 -0.48
CA ILE A 78 -10.64 20.17 -0.57
C ILE A 78 -10.88 19.67 0.84
N ARG A 79 -12.13 19.40 1.18
CA ARG A 79 -12.58 19.05 2.54
C ARG A 79 -12.66 17.56 2.80
N GLY A 80 -12.70 16.73 1.75
CA GLY A 80 -12.85 15.29 1.90
C GLY A 80 -13.19 14.57 0.60
N PHE A 81 -13.77 13.39 0.76
CA PHE A 81 -14.20 12.51 -0.31
C PHE A 81 -15.72 12.40 -0.31
N THR A 82 -16.32 12.19 -1.48
CA THR A 82 -17.74 11.83 -1.56
C THR A 82 -17.96 10.37 -1.14
N SER A 83 -19.20 10.02 -0.78
CA SER A 83 -19.57 8.64 -0.45
C SER A 83 -19.25 7.66 -1.60
N CYS A 84 -19.47 8.07 -2.85
CA CYS A 84 -19.14 7.24 -4.01
C CYS A 84 -17.63 7.01 -4.17
N ALA A 85 -16.80 8.01 -3.85
CA ALA A 85 -15.35 7.86 -3.85
C ALA A 85 -14.88 6.84 -2.80
N ILE A 86 -15.46 6.91 -1.59
CA ILE A 86 -15.17 5.98 -0.51
C ILE A 86 -15.56 4.54 -0.89
N GLU A 87 -16.77 4.34 -1.41
CA GLU A 87 -17.21 3.02 -1.87
C GLU A 87 -16.32 2.47 -3.01
N ALA A 88 -15.95 3.32 -3.97
CA ALA A 88 -15.07 2.92 -5.07
C ALA A 88 -13.66 2.57 -4.55
N MET A 89 -13.14 3.30 -3.57
CA MET A 89 -11.87 2.98 -2.91
C MET A 89 -11.91 1.62 -2.19
N TYR A 90 -13.05 1.22 -1.62
CA TYR A 90 -13.21 -0.11 -1.00
C TYR A 90 -13.33 -1.25 -2.03
N ARG A 91 -13.84 -0.96 -3.24
CA ARG A 91 -14.05 -1.96 -4.29
C ARG A 91 -12.80 -2.23 -5.13
N ASP A 92 -11.89 -1.27 -5.24
CA ASP A 92 -10.65 -1.42 -6.03
C ASP A 92 -9.68 -2.45 -5.39
N SER A 93 -8.94 -3.13 -6.24
CA SER A 93 -7.93 -4.12 -5.87
C SER A 93 -6.61 -3.51 -5.39
N TRP A 94 -6.33 -2.25 -5.70
CA TRP A 94 -5.11 -1.53 -5.34
C TRP A 94 -3.81 -2.29 -5.71
N PRO A 95 -3.57 -2.62 -7.00
CA PRO A 95 -2.38 -3.36 -7.42
C PRO A 95 -1.06 -2.71 -6.99
N GLY A 96 -1.01 -1.38 -6.92
CA GLY A 96 0.14 -0.62 -6.41
C GLY A 96 0.07 -0.27 -4.91
N ASN A 97 -0.87 -0.85 -4.17
CA ASN A 97 -1.10 -0.65 -2.73
C ASN A 97 -1.13 0.85 -2.35
N VAL A 98 -0.53 1.20 -1.22
CA VAL A 98 -0.49 2.56 -0.67
C VAL A 98 0.16 3.56 -1.64
N ARG A 99 1.12 3.13 -2.46
CA ARG A 99 1.78 3.99 -3.45
C ARG A 99 0.78 4.47 -4.50
N GLU A 100 -0.07 3.56 -4.98
CA GLU A 100 -1.12 3.89 -5.93
C GLU A 100 -2.18 4.81 -5.32
N LEU A 101 -2.65 4.50 -4.12
CA LEU A 101 -3.60 5.34 -3.37
C LEU A 101 -3.11 6.78 -3.26
N ILE A 102 -1.87 6.97 -2.79
CA ILE A 102 -1.27 8.31 -2.64
C ILE A 102 -1.15 9.02 -4.00
N ASN A 103 -0.82 8.30 -5.07
CA ASN A 103 -0.67 8.90 -6.40
C ASN A 103 -2.01 9.28 -7.02
N ARG A 104 -3.06 8.48 -6.84
CA ARG A 104 -4.42 8.82 -7.28
C ARG A 104 -4.94 10.04 -6.52
N ILE A 105 -4.79 10.08 -5.20
CA ILE A 105 -5.22 11.23 -4.39
C ILE A 105 -4.46 12.51 -4.77
N ARG A 106 -3.14 12.45 -4.99
CA ARG A 106 -2.38 13.61 -5.47
C ARG A 106 -2.89 14.12 -6.81
N ARG A 107 -3.23 13.24 -7.74
CA ARG A 107 -3.82 13.62 -9.02
C ARG A 107 -5.22 14.22 -8.85
N ALA A 108 -6.06 13.60 -8.04
CA ALA A 108 -7.39 14.09 -7.72
C ALA A 108 -7.35 15.51 -7.14
N ILE A 109 -6.41 15.82 -6.23
CA ILE A 109 -6.26 17.16 -5.65
C ILE A 109 -5.97 18.23 -6.71
N VAL A 110 -5.22 17.88 -7.77
CA VAL A 110 -4.87 18.79 -8.87
C VAL A 110 -6.02 18.94 -9.87
N LEU A 111 -6.77 17.85 -10.11
CA LEU A 111 -7.81 17.78 -11.14
C LEU A 111 -9.19 18.22 -10.62
N SER A 112 -9.45 18.06 -9.33
CA SER A 112 -10.77 18.30 -8.76
C SER A 112 -11.12 19.78 -8.78
N ASP A 113 -12.23 20.13 -9.42
CA ASP A 113 -12.78 21.48 -9.41
C ASP A 113 -13.64 21.80 -8.19
N SER A 114 -13.95 20.79 -7.38
CA SER A 114 -14.90 20.87 -6.27
C SER A 114 -14.25 20.71 -4.90
N CYS A 115 -15.00 21.02 -3.84
CA CYS A 115 -14.54 20.85 -2.46
C CYS A 115 -14.48 19.37 -2.00
N LEU A 116 -15.02 18.43 -2.80
CA LEU A 116 -15.07 17.01 -2.47
C LEU A 116 -14.55 16.16 -3.63
N ILE A 117 -13.59 15.28 -3.35
CA ILE A 117 -13.06 14.36 -4.36
C ILE A 117 -14.08 13.25 -4.65
N SER A 118 -14.43 13.09 -5.93
CA SER A 118 -15.33 12.04 -6.42
C SER A 118 -14.57 10.78 -6.86
N ALA A 119 -15.31 9.70 -7.15
CA ALA A 119 -14.72 8.47 -7.70
C ALA A 119 -14.05 8.72 -9.06
N ALA A 120 -14.63 9.60 -9.88
CA ALA A 120 -14.10 9.95 -11.20
C ALA A 120 -12.74 10.65 -11.10
N ASP A 121 -12.56 11.55 -10.12
CA ASP A 121 -11.29 12.25 -9.89
C ASP A 121 -10.15 11.30 -9.46
N LEU A 122 -10.51 10.14 -8.89
CA LEU A 122 -9.56 9.10 -8.47
C LEU A 122 -9.29 8.06 -9.57
N ASP A 123 -9.85 8.23 -10.77
CA ASP A 123 -9.87 7.22 -11.85
C ASP A 123 -10.48 5.88 -11.38
N LEU A 124 -11.50 5.93 -10.52
CA LEU A 124 -12.19 4.74 -9.99
C LEU A 124 -13.58 4.60 -10.65
N ALA A 125 -13.95 3.36 -10.99
CA ALA A 125 -15.21 3.00 -11.67
C ALA A 125 -16.26 2.40 -10.73
#